data_AF-A0A6M0HW29-F1
#
_entry.id   AF-A0A6M0HW29-F1
#
_cell.length_a   1.000
_cell.length_b   1.000
_cell.length_c   1.000
_cell.angle_alpha   90.00
_cell.angle_beta   90.00
_cell.angle_gamma   90.00
#
_symmetry.space_group_name_H-M   'P 1'
#
loop_
_entity.id
_entity.type
_entity.pdbx_description
1 polymer ?
#
loop_
_entity_poly.entity_id
_entity_poly.type
_entity_poly.pdbx_seq_one_letter_code
_entity_poly.pdbx_strand_id
1 'polypeptide(L)'
;MSIYNDERPEHIRGAIYLAVIGLFAVYQVVNAFVANADMILAVRIIACAIYAAVLYVYAPDAWTAASNRDPERGDFLIVGIWLSFAGHLGQGLYAIAYRLAEAPAWLLNAEVIAPITIVSAIAGVLHVSAPGAFKGTVPRRNRYALALALALGVLALGVLLTTRPDIKPIIDRARPYIGDFFRTGDVETHGPPPA
;
A
#
# COMPACT_ATOMS: atom_id res chain seq x y z
N MET A 1 -32.75 -4.73 -6.43
CA MET A 1 -32.32 -3.51 -5.71
C MET A 1 -30.91 -3.78 -5.21
N SER A 2 -29.89 -3.21 -5.86
CA SER A 2 -28.49 -3.49 -5.54
C SER A 2 -28.12 -2.78 -4.23
N ILE A 3 -27.47 -3.49 -3.31
CA ILE A 3 -26.97 -2.97 -2.02
C ILE A 3 -26.04 -1.74 -2.24
N TYR A 4 -25.51 -1.58 -3.45
CA TYR A 4 -24.64 -0.46 -3.85
C TYR A 4 -25.36 0.85 -4.20
N ASN A 5 -26.69 0.85 -4.40
CA ASN A 5 -27.44 2.05 -4.83
C ASN A 5 -28.25 2.72 -3.70
N ASP A 6 -28.08 2.30 -2.44
CA ASP A 6 -28.73 2.91 -1.28
C ASP A 6 -27.72 3.80 -0.52
N GLU A 7 -27.90 5.12 -0.59
CA GLU A 7 -26.99 6.13 -0.02
C GLU A 7 -27.13 6.31 1.50
N ARG A 8 -27.99 5.52 2.16
CA ARG A 8 -28.20 5.64 3.62
C ARG A 8 -26.90 5.35 4.39
N PRO A 9 -26.49 6.19 5.37
CA PRO A 9 -25.23 6.06 6.09
C PRO A 9 -25.01 4.72 6.81
N GLU A 10 -26.09 4.10 7.29
CA GLU A 10 -26.06 2.78 7.92
C GLU A 10 -25.63 1.66 6.96
N HIS A 11 -26.00 1.74 5.67
CA HIS A 11 -25.66 0.74 4.66
C HIS A 11 -24.20 0.86 4.22
N ILE A 12 -23.66 2.08 4.14
CA ILE A 12 -22.25 2.33 3.81
C ILE A 12 -21.33 1.70 4.88
N ARG A 13 -21.65 1.91 6.16
CA ARG A 13 -20.88 1.30 7.26
C ARG A 13 -20.97 -0.23 7.21
N GLY A 14 -22.17 -0.78 7.02
CA GLY A 14 -22.38 -2.21 6.86
C GLY A 14 -21.57 -2.80 5.71
N ALA A 15 -21.58 -2.15 4.55
CA ALA A 15 -20.82 -2.58 3.37
C ALA A 15 -19.30 -2.56 3.62
N ILE A 16 -18.77 -1.53 4.29
CA ILE A 16 -17.34 -1.47 4.66
C ILE A 16 -16.98 -2.62 5.60
N TYR A 17 -17.77 -2.87 6.65
CA TYR A 17 -17.50 -3.97 7.59
C TYR A 17 -17.57 -5.33 6.90
N LEU A 18 -18.59 -5.55 6.07
CA LEU A 18 -18.73 -6.79 5.31
C LEU A 18 -17.58 -6.99 4.33
N ALA A 19 -17.13 -5.95 3.64
CA ALA A 19 -15.98 -6.03 2.74
C ALA A 19 -14.69 -6.37 3.50
N VAL A 20 -14.42 -5.72 4.64
CA VAL A 20 -13.23 -5.97 5.46
C VAL A 20 -13.25 -7.39 6.05
N ILE A 21 -14.37 -7.79 6.66
CA ILE A 21 -14.52 -9.12 7.26
C ILE A 21 -14.44 -10.20 6.18
N GLY A 22 -15.11 -9.99 5.04
CA GLY A 22 -15.08 -10.90 3.91
C GLY A 22 -13.68 -11.08 3.34
N LEU A 23 -12.95 -9.98 3.08
CA LEU A 23 -11.57 -10.03 2.61
C LEU A 23 -10.65 -10.74 3.60
N PHE A 24 -10.79 -10.45 4.90
CA PHE A 24 -10.00 -11.11 5.94
C PHE A 24 -10.30 -12.60 6.02
N ALA A 25 -11.58 -13.00 5.99
CA ALA A 25 -11.98 -14.40 6.03
C ALA A 25 -11.47 -15.17 4.80
N VAL A 26 -11.63 -14.61 3.60
CA VAL A 26 -11.10 -15.20 2.36
C VAL A 26 -9.58 -15.35 2.45
N TYR A 27 -8.87 -14.32 2.90
CA TYR A 27 -7.42 -14.40 3.10
C TYR A 27 -7.04 -15.55 4.03
N GLN A 28 -7.68 -15.68 5.20
CA GLN A 28 -7.35 -16.73 6.16
C GLN A 28 -7.62 -18.15 5.62
N VAL A 29 -8.72 -18.32 4.88
CA VAL A 29 -9.04 -19.61 4.25
C VAL A 29 -7.97 -19.99 3.23
N VAL A 30 -7.60 -19.09 2.32
CA VAL A 30 -6.62 -19.41 1.28
C VAL A 30 -5.21 -19.58 1.88
N ASN A 31 -4.85 -18.78 2.90
CA ASN A 31 -3.55 -18.86 3.58
C ASN A 31 -3.34 -20.20 4.31
N ALA A 32 -4.41 -20.94 4.61
CA ALA A 32 -4.29 -22.30 5.15
C ALA A 32 -3.80 -23.34 4.12
N PHE A 33 -3.86 -23.03 2.82
CA PHE A 33 -3.56 -23.98 1.74
C PHE A 33 -2.39 -23.55 0.84
N VAL A 34 -1.94 -22.29 0.94
CA VAL A 34 -0.94 -21.72 0.05
C VAL A 34 0.20 -21.14 0.87
N ALA A 35 1.44 -21.36 0.44
CA ALA A 35 2.61 -20.79 1.08
C ALA A 35 2.50 -19.27 1.18
N ASN A 36 2.78 -18.71 2.37
CA ASN A 36 2.59 -17.28 2.63
C ASN A 36 3.35 -16.38 1.64
N ALA A 37 4.52 -16.83 1.16
CA ALA A 37 5.29 -16.09 0.15
C ALA A 37 4.53 -15.97 -1.19
N ASP A 38 3.88 -17.04 -1.63
CA ASP A 38 3.09 -17.07 -2.86
C ASP A 38 1.78 -16.31 -2.70
N MET A 39 1.19 -16.36 -1.50
CA MET A 39 0.03 -15.56 -1.13
C MET A 39 0.31 -14.06 -1.24
N ILE A 40 1.42 -13.59 -0.66
CA ILE A 40 1.82 -12.18 -0.73
C ILE A 40 2.00 -11.75 -2.18
N LEU A 41 2.59 -12.61 -3.02
CA LEU A 41 2.76 -12.33 -4.44
C LEU A 41 1.40 -12.25 -5.15
N ALA A 42 0.51 -13.20 -4.92
CA ALA A 42 -0.83 -13.24 -5.53
C ALA A 42 -1.69 -12.03 -5.13
N VAL A 43 -1.75 -11.69 -3.83
CA VAL A 43 -2.46 -10.52 -3.33
C VAL A 43 -1.88 -9.24 -3.94
N ARG A 44 -0.56 -9.16 -4.09
CA ARG A 44 0.09 -8.00 -4.72
C ARG A 44 -0.25 -7.88 -6.20
N ILE A 45 -0.32 -8.98 -6.95
CA ILE A 45 -0.75 -8.99 -8.36
C ILE A 45 -2.20 -8.50 -8.48
N ILE A 46 -3.10 -9.01 -7.63
CA ILE A 46 -4.51 -8.57 -7.59
C ILE A 46 -4.60 -7.07 -7.25
N ALA A 47 -3.85 -6.62 -6.23
CA ALA A 47 -3.79 -5.22 -5.86
C ALA A 47 -3.29 -4.35 -7.01
N CYS A 48 -2.23 -4.75 -7.72
CA CYS A 48 -1.74 -4.07 -8.92
C CYS A 48 -2.81 -3.97 -10.01
N ALA A 49 -3.57 -5.04 -10.26
CA ALA A 49 -4.66 -5.01 -11.23
C ALA A 49 -5.76 -4.02 -10.84
N ILE A 50 -6.15 -3.99 -9.55
CA ILE A 50 -7.11 -3.02 -9.02
C ILE A 50 -6.57 -1.59 -9.13
N TYR A 51 -5.30 -1.36 -8.75
CA TYR A 51 -4.68 -0.04 -8.84
C TYR A 51 -4.60 0.44 -10.29
N ALA A 52 -4.28 -0.44 -11.24
CA ALA A 52 -4.30 -0.13 -12.66
C ALA A 52 -5.70 0.24 -13.15
N ALA A 53 -6.74 -0.47 -12.72
CA ALA A 53 -8.13 -0.14 -13.04
C ALA A 53 -8.53 1.23 -12.47
N VAL A 54 -8.17 1.53 -11.21
CA VAL A 54 -8.42 2.83 -10.58
C VAL A 54 -7.71 3.95 -11.35
N LEU A 55 -6.43 3.76 -11.69
CA LEU A 55 -5.67 4.74 -12.46
C LEU A 55 -6.28 5.01 -13.82
N TYR A 56 -6.75 3.96 -14.50
CA TYR A 56 -7.41 4.06 -15.78
C TYR A 56 -8.72 4.86 -15.68
N VAL A 57 -9.58 4.51 -14.72
CA VAL A 57 -10.89 5.15 -14.53
C VAL A 57 -10.73 6.62 -14.15
N TYR A 58 -9.82 6.95 -13.23
CA TYR A 58 -9.64 8.30 -12.72
C TYR A 58 -8.62 9.14 -13.51
N ALA A 59 -7.97 8.59 -14.55
CA ALA A 59 -6.99 9.33 -15.33
C ALA A 59 -7.53 10.62 -15.97
N PRO A 60 -8.73 10.64 -16.61
CA PRO A 60 -9.26 11.87 -17.20
C PRO A 60 -9.53 12.96 -16.17
N ASP A 61 -10.11 12.60 -15.03
CA ASP A 61 -10.42 13.54 -13.95
C ASP A 61 -9.14 14.08 -13.31
N ALA A 62 -8.17 13.20 -13.03
CA ALA A 62 -6.88 13.60 -12.50
C ALA A 62 -6.10 14.49 -13.48
N TRP A 63 -6.17 14.21 -14.78
CA TRP A 63 -5.54 15.04 -15.79
C TRP A 63 -6.19 16.43 -15.90
N THR A 64 -7.52 16.48 -15.90
CA THR A 64 -8.28 17.73 -15.89
C THR A 64 -7.95 18.55 -14.65
N ALA A 65 -8.00 17.93 -13.47
CA ALA A 65 -7.65 18.53 -12.19
C ALA A 65 -6.21 19.06 -12.15
N ALA A 66 -5.24 18.30 -12.66
CA ALA A 66 -3.83 18.69 -12.72
C ALA A 66 -3.54 19.79 -13.74
N SER A 67 -4.33 19.87 -14.80
CA SER A 67 -4.17 20.86 -15.89
C SER A 67 -4.98 22.15 -15.64
N ASN A 68 -5.79 22.18 -14.59
CA ASN A 68 -6.63 23.32 -14.27
C ASN A 68 -5.77 24.53 -13.87
N ARG A 69 -6.06 25.70 -14.45
CA ARG A 69 -5.32 26.94 -14.16
C ARG A 69 -5.66 27.51 -12.78
N ASP A 70 -6.90 27.31 -12.35
CA ASP A 70 -7.42 27.76 -11.06
C ASP A 70 -7.86 26.51 -10.26
N PRO A 71 -6.89 25.73 -9.71
CA PRO A 71 -7.19 24.44 -9.11
C PRO A 71 -8.06 24.58 -7.86
N GLU A 72 -9.15 23.81 -7.85
CA GLU A 72 -10.05 23.71 -6.70
C GLU A 72 -9.54 22.70 -5.69
N ARG A 73 -10.08 22.73 -4.47
CA ARG A 73 -9.68 21.81 -3.39
C ARG A 73 -9.93 20.34 -3.74
N GLY A 74 -10.98 20.07 -4.53
CA GLY A 74 -11.28 18.74 -5.06
C GLY A 74 -10.18 18.24 -6.00
N ASP A 75 -9.57 19.13 -6.79
CA ASP A 75 -8.52 18.81 -7.74
C ASP A 75 -7.28 18.26 -7.02
N PHE A 76 -6.86 18.89 -5.91
CA PHE A 76 -5.77 18.38 -5.08
C PHE A 76 -6.05 16.97 -4.54
N LEU A 77 -7.30 16.69 -4.16
CA LEU A 77 -7.69 15.37 -3.65
C LEU A 77 -7.68 14.33 -4.76
N ILE A 78 -8.25 14.63 -5.93
CA ILE A 78 -8.30 13.71 -7.07
C ILE A 78 -6.88 13.39 -7.56
N VAL A 79 -6.03 14.40 -7.74
CA VAL A 79 -4.63 14.22 -8.12
C VAL A 79 -3.87 13.45 -7.03
N GLY A 80 -4.12 13.74 -5.76
CA GLY A 80 -3.55 13.01 -4.64
C GLY A 80 -3.92 11.53 -4.66
N ILE A 81 -5.20 11.19 -4.85
CA ILE A 81 -5.69 9.82 -4.96
C ILE A 81 -5.00 9.12 -6.14
N TRP A 82 -5.00 9.75 -7.30
CA TRP A 82 -4.41 9.18 -8.51
C TRP A 82 -2.90 8.92 -8.33
N LEU A 83 -2.13 9.89 -7.82
CA LEU A 83 -0.71 9.71 -7.55
C LEU A 83 -0.43 8.64 -6.48
N SER A 84 -1.30 8.50 -5.47
CA SER A 84 -1.16 7.44 -4.46
C SER A 84 -1.26 6.07 -5.11
N PHE A 85 -2.29 5.84 -5.94
CA PHE A 85 -2.45 4.58 -6.66
C PHE A 85 -1.34 4.35 -7.69
N ALA A 86 -0.81 5.41 -8.33
CA ALA A 86 0.31 5.30 -9.26
C ALA A 86 1.59 4.86 -8.54
N GLY A 87 1.88 5.46 -7.38
CA GLY A 87 2.99 5.07 -6.53
C GLY A 87 2.86 3.64 -5.99
N HIS A 88 1.67 3.25 -5.53
CA HIS A 88 1.40 1.88 -5.09
C HIS A 88 1.50 0.86 -6.22
N LEU A 89 1.03 1.18 -7.42
CA LEU A 89 1.19 0.33 -8.60
C LEU A 89 2.68 0.16 -8.93
N GLY A 90 3.45 1.26 -8.97
CA GLY A 90 4.89 1.20 -9.23
C GLY A 90 5.65 0.36 -8.20
N GLN A 91 5.39 0.55 -6.90
CA GLN A 91 5.99 -0.25 -5.83
C GLN A 91 5.56 -1.73 -5.90
N GLY A 92 4.29 -1.97 -6.26
CA GLY A 92 3.73 -3.30 -6.43
C GLY A 92 4.40 -4.05 -7.58
N LEU A 93 4.46 -3.46 -8.77
CA LEU A 93 5.13 -4.01 -9.94
C LEU A 93 6.62 -4.23 -9.69
N TYR A 94 7.29 -3.27 -9.06
CA TYR A 94 8.70 -3.41 -8.70
C TYR A 94 8.93 -4.59 -7.75
N ALA A 95 8.10 -4.74 -6.70
CA ALA A 95 8.25 -5.86 -5.77
C ALA A 95 7.89 -7.22 -6.39
N ILE A 96 6.93 -7.27 -7.32
CA ILE A 96 6.64 -8.47 -8.11
C ILE A 96 7.87 -8.84 -8.95
N ALA A 97 8.42 -7.88 -9.71
CA ALA A 97 9.61 -8.09 -10.53
C ALA A 97 10.82 -8.53 -9.69
N TYR A 98 11.04 -7.89 -8.52
CA TYR A 98 12.08 -8.27 -7.58
C TYR A 98 11.95 -9.73 -7.13
N ARG A 99 10.73 -10.15 -6.80
CA ARG A 99 10.48 -11.52 -6.35
C ARG A 99 10.64 -12.54 -7.47
N LEU A 100 10.12 -12.25 -8.66
CA LEU A 100 10.24 -13.12 -9.84
C LEU A 100 11.68 -13.26 -10.33
N ALA A 101 12.53 -12.25 -10.07
CA ALA A 101 13.95 -12.29 -10.39
C ALA A 101 14.82 -12.94 -9.30
N GLU A 102 14.22 -13.62 -8.31
CA GLU A 102 14.92 -14.24 -7.18
C GLU A 102 15.69 -13.26 -6.29
N ALA A 103 15.15 -12.06 -6.10
CA ALA A 103 15.63 -11.07 -5.14
C ALA A 103 17.11 -10.62 -5.33
N PRO A 104 17.55 -10.25 -6.54
CA PRO A 104 18.95 -9.98 -6.81
C PRO A 104 19.42 -8.70 -6.10
N ALA A 105 20.60 -8.75 -5.48
CA ALA A 105 21.09 -7.68 -4.60
C ALA A 105 21.22 -6.29 -5.27
N TRP A 106 21.42 -6.25 -6.58
CA TRP A 106 21.52 -4.98 -7.31
C TRP A 106 20.16 -4.26 -7.42
N LEU A 107 19.04 -4.99 -7.49
CA LEU A 107 17.72 -4.36 -7.57
C LEU A 107 17.45 -3.59 -6.28
N LEU A 108 17.87 -4.09 -5.11
CA LEU A 108 17.70 -3.42 -3.82
C LEU A 108 18.24 -1.98 -3.80
N ASN A 109 19.25 -1.70 -4.63
CA ASN A 109 19.88 -0.39 -4.74
C ASN A 109 19.42 0.38 -6.00
N ALA A 110 18.37 -0.10 -6.67
CA ALA A 110 17.86 0.55 -7.86
C ALA A 110 17.29 1.93 -7.54
N GLU A 111 17.86 2.95 -8.15
CA GLU A 111 17.50 4.35 -7.92
C GLU A 111 16.04 4.65 -8.26
N VAL A 112 15.39 3.82 -9.09
CA VAL A 112 13.98 3.97 -9.51
C VAL A 112 12.97 3.81 -8.37
N ILE A 113 13.33 3.12 -7.28
CA ILE A 113 12.40 2.92 -6.15
C ILE A 113 12.12 4.24 -5.42
N ALA A 114 13.16 5.05 -5.25
CA ALA A 114 13.06 6.33 -4.54
C ALA A 114 12.04 7.28 -5.17
N PRO A 115 12.09 7.61 -6.49
CA PRO A 115 11.09 8.48 -7.11
C PRO A 115 9.68 7.87 -7.07
N ILE A 116 9.51 6.55 -7.25
CA ILE A 116 8.18 5.90 -7.11
C ILE A 116 7.62 6.09 -5.69
N THR A 117 8.47 5.98 -4.68
CA THR A 117 8.09 6.18 -3.28
C THR A 117 7.77 7.65 -3.00
N ILE A 118 8.56 8.56 -3.56
CA ILE A 118 8.32 10.01 -3.46
C ILE A 118 6.97 10.40 -4.06
N VAL A 119 6.54 9.79 -5.17
CA VAL A 119 5.21 10.00 -5.74
C VAL A 119 4.10 9.67 -4.72
N SER A 120 4.25 8.59 -3.96
CA SER A 120 3.30 8.22 -2.88
C SER A 120 3.33 9.22 -1.72
N ALA A 121 4.51 9.76 -1.41
CA ALA A 121 4.65 10.79 -0.39
C ALA A 121 4.01 12.13 -0.81
N ILE A 122 4.21 12.55 -2.06
CA ILE A 122 3.55 13.72 -2.67
C ILE A 122 2.04 13.55 -2.62
N ALA A 123 1.53 12.36 -2.96
CA ALA A 123 0.12 12.04 -2.85
C ALA A 123 -0.43 12.23 -1.43
N GLY A 124 0.32 11.79 -0.41
CA GLY A 124 -0.03 12.01 1.00
C GLY A 124 -0.04 13.49 1.37
N VAL A 125 0.93 14.27 0.89
CA VAL A 125 0.96 15.73 1.07
C VAL A 125 -0.28 16.37 0.44
N LEU A 126 -0.65 15.99 -0.79
CA LEU A 126 -1.84 16.51 -1.47
C LEU A 126 -3.13 16.18 -0.71
N HIS A 127 -3.27 14.96 -0.20
CA HIS A 127 -4.42 14.55 0.63
C HIS A 127 -4.54 15.38 1.90
N VAL A 128 -3.43 15.58 2.62
CA VAL A 128 -3.44 16.34 3.88
C VAL A 128 -3.60 17.83 3.64
N SER A 129 -3.08 18.31 2.50
CA SER A 129 -3.08 19.72 2.12
C SER A 129 -4.41 20.18 1.54
N ALA A 130 -5.31 19.29 1.11
CA ALA A 130 -6.64 19.61 0.57
C ALA A 130 -7.62 20.03 1.71
N PRO A 131 -7.82 21.33 1.97
CA PRO A 131 -8.61 21.82 3.09
C PRO A 131 -10.10 21.80 2.79
N GLY A 132 -10.87 21.00 3.52
CA GLY A 132 -12.33 21.15 3.51
C GLY A 132 -13.07 20.47 2.36
N ALA A 133 -12.49 19.45 1.70
CA ALA A 133 -13.25 18.48 0.90
C ALA A 133 -14.32 17.76 1.74
N PHE A 134 -14.14 17.72 3.07
CA PHE A 134 -15.20 17.46 4.04
C PHE A 134 -15.52 18.76 4.82
N LYS A 135 -16.64 19.42 4.48
CA LYS A 135 -17.23 20.54 5.25
C LYS A 135 -16.37 21.83 5.41
N GLY A 136 -15.60 22.23 4.38
CA GLY A 136 -15.28 23.64 4.14
C GLY A 136 -14.03 24.28 4.77
N THR A 137 -13.32 23.66 5.72
CA THR A 137 -12.04 24.20 6.27
C THR A 137 -11.00 23.09 6.48
N VAL A 138 -9.67 23.32 6.26
CA VAL A 138 -8.68 22.42 6.94
C VAL A 138 -8.70 22.81 8.42
N PRO A 139 -8.88 21.85 9.32
CA PRO A 139 -8.56 22.05 10.72
C PRO A 139 -7.07 22.41 10.83
N ARG A 140 -6.72 23.43 11.63
CA ARG A 140 -5.32 23.77 11.96
C ARG A 140 -4.52 22.54 12.44
N ARG A 141 -5.22 21.59 13.07
CA ARG A 141 -4.72 20.27 13.49
C ARG A 141 -4.05 19.48 12.37
N ASN A 142 -4.55 19.54 11.12
CA ASN A 142 -3.98 18.77 10.00
C ASN A 142 -2.60 19.29 9.57
N ARG A 143 -2.37 20.61 9.67
CA ARG A 143 -1.08 21.22 9.34
C ARG A 143 0.00 20.85 10.35
N TYR A 144 -0.33 20.88 11.63
CA TYR A 144 0.59 20.42 12.69
C TYR A 144 0.84 18.92 12.60
N ALA A 145 -0.17 18.12 12.27
CA ALA A 145 0.00 16.68 12.06
C ALA A 145 0.93 16.39 10.88
N LEU A 146 0.82 17.11 9.77
CA LEU A 146 1.74 16.96 8.62
C LEU A 146 3.16 17.35 9.00
N ALA A 147 3.35 18.52 9.61
CA ALA A 147 4.66 19.00 10.03
C ALA A 147 5.32 18.04 11.02
N LEU A 148 4.54 17.51 11.99
CA LEU A 148 5.01 16.51 12.94
C LEU A 148 5.35 15.18 12.26
N ALA A 149 4.50 14.67 11.37
CA ALA A 149 4.75 13.43 10.65
C ALA A 149 6.01 13.53 9.78
N LEU A 150 6.21 14.67 9.11
CA LEU A 150 7.41 14.93 8.32
C LEU A 150 8.66 15.02 9.21
N ALA A 151 8.59 15.77 10.31
CA ALA A 151 9.70 15.91 11.26
C ALA A 151 10.07 14.55 11.87
N LEU A 152 9.09 13.74 12.27
CA LEU A 152 9.29 12.38 12.76
C LEU A 152 9.87 11.46 11.68
N GLY A 153 9.41 11.58 10.44
CA GLY A 153 9.95 10.82 9.31
C GLY A 153 11.42 11.13 9.03
N VAL A 154 11.78 12.42 9.00
CA VAL A 154 13.18 12.87 8.83
C VAL A 154 14.04 12.42 10.00
N LEU A 155 13.53 12.53 11.23
CA LEU A 155 14.26 12.10 12.43
C LEU A 155 14.44 10.57 12.43
N ALA A 156 13.41 9.79 12.11
CA ALA A 156 13.49 8.34 11.98
C ALA A 156 14.48 7.92 10.89
N LEU A 157 14.48 8.60 9.75
CA LEU A 157 15.46 8.38 8.68
C LEU A 157 16.88 8.69 9.16
N GLY A 158 17.08 9.82 9.85
CA GLY A 158 18.38 10.19 10.42
C GLY A 158 18.88 9.16 11.43
N VAL A 159 18.01 8.68 12.32
CA VAL A 159 18.32 7.60 13.27
C VAL A 159 18.68 6.31 12.51
N LEU A 160 17.90 5.92 11.51
CA LEU A 160 18.14 4.69 10.74
C LEU A 160 19.49 4.73 10.01
N LEU A 161 19.80 5.86 9.35
CA LEU A 161 21.05 6.04 8.60
C LEU A 161 22.29 6.10 9.50
N THR A 162 22.16 6.69 10.70
CA THR A 162 23.26 6.84 11.66
C THR A 162 23.50 5.58 12.47
N THR A 163 22.43 4.93 12.95
CA THR A 163 22.55 3.76 13.83
C THR A 163 22.69 2.45 13.06
N ARG A 164 22.25 2.40 11.79
CA ARG A 164 22.19 1.17 10.96
C ARG A 164 21.83 -0.05 11.80
N PRO A 165 20.70 0.01 12.52
CA PRO A 165 20.44 -0.91 13.62
C PRO A 165 20.34 -2.31 13.05
N ASP A 166 21.08 -3.25 13.63
CA ASP A 166 20.87 -4.66 13.31
C ASP A 166 19.52 -5.10 13.90
N ILE A 167 18.50 -5.12 13.04
CA ILE A 167 17.14 -5.54 13.39
C ILE A 167 16.97 -7.06 13.39
N LYS A 168 17.97 -7.82 12.92
CA LYS A 168 17.94 -9.27 12.89
C LYS A 168 17.60 -9.92 14.24
N PRO A 169 18.22 -9.56 15.38
CA PRO A 169 17.85 -10.14 16.68
C PRO A 169 16.42 -9.84 17.12
N ILE A 170 15.84 -8.70 16.71
CA ILE A 170 14.45 -8.35 17.03
C ILE A 170 13.51 -9.18 16.16
N ILE A 171 13.79 -9.30 14.86
CA ILE A 171 13.03 -10.12 13.93
C ILE A 171 13.07 -11.59 14.34
N ASP A 172 14.24 -12.11 14.72
CA ASP A 172 14.40 -13.49 15.17
C ASP A 172 13.61 -13.76 16.46
N ARG A 173 13.52 -12.78 17.37
CA ARG A 173 12.67 -12.87 18.57
C ARG A 173 11.18 -12.74 18.26
N ALA A 174 10.83 -11.95 17.24
CA ALA A 174 9.45 -11.80 16.79
C ALA A 174 8.96 -12.99 15.96
N ARG A 175 9.87 -13.79 15.38
CA ARG A 175 9.61 -14.96 14.52
C ARG A 175 8.46 -15.87 15.00
N PRO A 176 8.28 -16.19 16.30
CA PRO A 176 7.17 -17.00 16.77
C PRO A 176 5.78 -16.35 16.59
N TYR A 177 5.70 -15.02 16.51
CA TYR A 177 4.45 -14.25 16.44
C TYR A 177 4.10 -13.79 15.01
N ILE A 178 5.10 -13.71 14.13
CA ILE A 178 4.93 -13.23 12.74
C ILE A 178 5.26 -14.29 11.69
N GLY A 179 5.66 -15.48 12.13
CA GLY A 179 6.06 -16.60 11.27
C GLY A 179 4.87 -17.31 10.63
N ASP A 180 5.19 -18.26 9.74
CA ASP A 180 4.21 -19.14 9.09
C ASP A 180 3.57 -20.09 10.12
N PHE A 181 2.43 -19.66 10.70
CA PHE A 181 1.67 -20.43 11.70
C PHE A 181 1.20 -21.80 11.18
N PHE A 182 0.92 -21.89 9.88
CA PHE A 182 0.40 -23.10 9.25
C PHE A 182 1.52 -24.01 8.74
N ARG A 183 2.79 -23.59 8.85
CA ARG A 183 3.97 -24.34 8.37
C ARG A 183 3.84 -24.79 6.91
N THR A 184 3.18 -23.99 6.09
CA THR A 184 2.91 -24.24 4.67
C THR A 184 4.19 -24.34 3.82
N GLY A 185 5.31 -23.78 4.29
CA GLY A 185 6.63 -23.92 3.65
C GLY A 185 7.43 -25.17 4.04
N ASP A 186 7.02 -25.92 5.08
CA ASP A 186 7.72 -27.12 5.57
C ASP A 186 7.28 -28.39 4.82
N VAL A 187 7.08 -28.30 3.49
CA VAL A 187 6.90 -29.52 2.68
C VAL A 187 8.26 -30.20 2.59
N GLU A 188 8.46 -31.27 3.36
CA GLU A 188 9.56 -32.20 3.19
C GLU A 188 9.60 -32.60 1.70
N THR A 189 10.61 -32.12 0.97
CA THR A 189 10.94 -32.70 -0.33
C THR A 189 11.43 -34.12 -0.06
N HIS A 190 10.50 -35.08 -0.13
CA HIS A 190 10.79 -36.50 0.02
C HIS A 190 11.81 -36.94 -1.05
N GLY A 191 13.08 -36.93 -0.67
CA GLY A 191 14.16 -37.80 -1.14
C GLY A 191 14.70 -37.60 -2.56
N PRO A 192 16.00 -37.89 -2.79
CA PRO A 192 16.54 -38.02 -4.14
C PRO A 192 15.88 -39.22 -4.86
N PRO A 193 15.73 -39.19 -6.20
CA PRO A 193 15.23 -40.35 -6.94
C PRO A 193 16.17 -41.55 -6.73
N PRO A 194 15.63 -42.77 -6.50
CA PRO A 194 16.45 -43.96 -6.35
C PRO A 194 17.14 -44.34 -7.67
N ALA A 195 18.48 -44.41 -7.59
CA ALA A 195 19.50 -44.99 -8.47
C ALA A 195 19.47 -44.66 -9.98
#